data_AF-A0AAC8VDK7-F1
#
_entry.id   AF-A0AAC8VDK7-F1
#
_cell.length_a   1.000
_cell.length_b   1.000
_cell.length_c   1.000
_cell.angle_alpha   90.00
_cell.angle_beta   90.00
_cell.angle_gamma   90.00
#
_symmetry.space_group_name_H-M   'P 1'
#
loop_
_entity.id
_entity.type
_entity.pdbx_description
1 polymer ?
#
loop_
_entity_poly.entity_id
_entity_poly.type
_entity_poly.pdbx_seq_one_letter_code
_entity_poly.pdbx_strand_id
1 'polypeptide(L)'
;MKLTKALLIVPLVAGTLIATCFAATPDNQDDVSYSVGYTMGQTLKNQMGQNNISIDNQEMVDGLKDGINGKKSKLTPDQMQNAMIEFQKQAMAAQKK
;
A
#
# COMPACT_ATOMS: atom_id res chain seq x y z
N MET A 1 -4.99 47.53 42.65
CA MET A 1 -5.76 46.69 41.70
C MET A 1 -4.95 45.43 41.41
N LYS A 2 -5.59 44.30 41.07
CA LYS A 2 -4.97 42.98 40.86
C LYS A 2 -5.13 42.55 39.40
N LEU A 3 -4.18 41.75 38.87
CA LEU A 3 -4.28 41.00 37.59
C LEU A 3 -4.37 41.92 36.33
N THR A 4 -4.03 41.56 35.08
CA THR A 4 -3.18 40.53 34.43
C THR A 4 -2.82 41.10 33.03
N LYS A 5 -1.90 40.57 32.20
CA LYS A 5 -1.14 39.31 32.18
C LYS A 5 0.19 39.56 31.43
N ALA A 6 1.25 38.81 31.72
CA ALA A 6 2.36 38.63 30.76
C ALA A 6 2.15 37.29 30.04
N LEU A 7 2.23 37.27 28.71
CA LEU A 7 2.40 36.03 27.96
C LEU A 7 3.16 36.31 26.65
N LEU A 8 4.40 35.85 26.63
CA LEU A 8 5.22 35.75 25.42
C LEU A 8 4.60 34.72 24.48
N ILE A 9 4.40 35.10 23.22
CA ILE A 9 4.12 34.18 22.10
C ILE A 9 5.15 34.58 21.04
N VAL A 10 6.37 34.02 21.12
CA VAL A 10 6.80 32.81 20.38
C VAL A 10 6.68 33.03 18.86
N PRO A 11 7.80 33.03 18.12
CA PRO A 11 7.82 33.41 16.71
C PRO A 11 6.98 32.46 15.84
N LEU A 12 6.35 33.06 14.82
CA LEU A 12 5.52 32.40 13.83
C LEU A 12 6.28 31.23 13.18
N VAL A 13 5.85 30.00 13.46
CA VAL A 13 6.44 28.79 12.88
C VAL A 13 6.26 28.82 11.36
N ALA A 14 7.37 28.73 10.63
CA ALA A 14 7.38 28.48 9.20
C ALA A 14 6.89 27.04 8.91
N GLY A 15 5.57 26.86 8.98
CA GLY A 15 4.87 25.57 8.89
C GLY A 15 4.00 25.44 7.64
N THR A 16 4.43 26.02 6.52
CA THR A 16 3.74 25.91 5.22
C THR A 16 4.57 25.04 4.29
N LEU A 17 4.24 23.74 4.18
CA LEU A 17 4.58 22.84 3.04
C LEU A 17 4.03 21.40 3.23
N ILE A 18 2.76 21.23 3.63
CA ILE A 18 2.04 19.94 3.50
C ILE A 18 0.64 20.17 2.91
N ALA A 19 0.58 20.71 1.69
CA ALA A 19 -0.69 20.92 0.97
C ALA A 19 -0.53 21.00 -0.56
N THR A 20 0.51 20.41 -1.16
CA THR A 20 0.59 20.23 -2.62
C THR A 20 -0.13 18.96 -3.03
N CYS A 21 -1.46 19.08 -3.09
CA CYS A 21 -2.38 18.36 -3.96
C CYS A 21 -1.84 17.15 -4.76
N PHE A 22 -2.42 15.97 -4.48
CA PHE A 22 -2.60 14.92 -5.48
C PHE A 22 -3.64 15.36 -6.53
N ALA A 23 -3.36 16.43 -7.25
CA ALA A 23 -4.15 16.89 -8.39
C ALA A 23 -3.46 16.41 -9.67
N ALA A 24 -3.53 15.10 -9.93
CA ALA A 24 -3.26 14.59 -11.26
C ALA A 24 -4.27 15.23 -12.23
N THR A 25 -3.79 15.92 -13.26
CA THR A 25 -4.66 16.33 -14.37
C THR A 25 -5.18 15.07 -15.08
N PRO A 26 -6.41 15.07 -15.63
CA PRO A 26 -6.98 13.87 -16.26
C PRO A 26 -6.07 13.24 -17.33
N ASP A 27 -5.38 14.10 -18.08
CA ASP A 27 -4.40 13.74 -19.12
C ASP A 27 -3.20 12.91 -18.62
N ASN A 28 -2.88 12.96 -17.32
CA ASN A 28 -1.79 12.19 -16.70
C ASN A 28 -2.33 11.10 -15.74
N GLN A 29 -3.65 10.96 -15.59
CA GLN A 29 -4.23 10.02 -14.63
C GLN A 29 -3.94 8.57 -15.01
N ASP A 30 -3.94 8.26 -16.30
CA ASP A 30 -3.64 6.92 -16.82
C ASP A 30 -2.16 6.55 -16.61
N ASP A 31 -1.22 7.46 -16.91
CA ASP A 31 0.22 7.26 -16.69
C ASP A 31 0.57 7.12 -15.20
N VAL A 32 -0.06 7.91 -14.33
CA VAL A 32 0.07 7.78 -12.86
C VAL A 32 -0.47 6.42 -12.40
N SER A 33 -1.64 6.01 -12.89
CA SER A 33 -2.27 4.73 -12.51
C SER A 33 -1.43 3.53 -13.00
N TYR A 34 -0.92 3.60 -14.23
CA TYR A 34 -0.05 2.59 -14.81
C TYR A 34 1.28 2.49 -14.08
N SER A 35 1.95 3.61 -13.80
CA SER A 35 3.24 3.62 -13.11
C SER A 35 3.15 3.09 -11.66
N VAL A 36 2.06 3.38 -10.94
CA VAL A 36 1.79 2.78 -9.62
C VAL A 36 1.61 1.27 -9.74
N GLY A 37 0.74 0.80 -10.64
CA GLY A 37 0.48 -0.63 -10.84
C GLY A 37 1.72 -1.41 -11.30
N TYR A 38 2.50 -0.83 -12.22
CA TYR A 38 3.76 -1.41 -12.71
C TYR A 38 4.81 -1.51 -11.60
N THR A 39 4.95 -0.47 -10.76
CA THR A 39 5.89 -0.47 -9.62
C THR A 39 5.49 -1.51 -8.56
N MET A 40 4.20 -1.62 -8.24
CA MET A 40 3.68 -2.68 -7.37
C MET A 40 3.97 -4.07 -7.95
N GLY A 41 3.68 -4.30 -9.24
CA GLY A 41 3.93 -5.57 -9.92
C GLY A 41 5.40 -5.99 -9.93
N GLN A 42 6.32 -5.05 -10.18
CA GLN A 42 7.77 -5.32 -10.07
C GLN A 42 8.18 -5.68 -8.64
N THR A 43 7.69 -4.95 -7.63
CA THR A 43 8.01 -5.21 -6.23
C THR A 43 7.55 -6.60 -5.81
N LEU A 44 6.32 -6.98 -6.14
CA LEU A 44 5.78 -8.31 -5.89
C LEU A 44 6.60 -9.39 -6.60
N LYS A 45 6.87 -9.24 -7.91
CA LYS A 45 7.69 -10.20 -8.69
C LYS A 45 9.04 -10.44 -8.04
N ASN A 46 9.71 -9.38 -7.59
CA ASN A 46 11.02 -9.50 -6.93
C ASN A 46 10.90 -10.25 -5.59
N GLN A 47 9.94 -9.88 -4.73
CA GLN A 47 9.72 -10.54 -3.44
C GLN A 47 9.38 -12.04 -3.59
N MET A 48 8.56 -12.40 -4.58
CA MET A 48 8.14 -13.79 -4.80
C MET A 48 9.24 -14.62 -5.47
N GLY A 49 9.96 -14.04 -6.43
CA GLY A 49 11.11 -14.66 -7.08
C GLY A 49 12.27 -14.92 -6.11
N GLN A 50 12.55 -13.99 -5.18
CA GLN A 50 13.59 -14.16 -4.16
C GLN A 50 13.30 -15.31 -3.18
N ASN A 51 12.02 -15.56 -2.87
CA ASN A 51 11.61 -16.64 -1.97
C ASN A 51 11.22 -17.93 -2.73
N ASN A 52 11.43 -17.98 -4.05
CA ASN A 52 11.06 -19.09 -4.93
C ASN A 52 9.60 -19.59 -4.74
N ILE A 53 8.68 -18.66 -4.44
CA ILE A 53 7.28 -18.99 -4.15
C ILE A 53 6.51 -19.05 -5.47
N SER A 54 5.89 -20.19 -5.74
CA SER A 54 4.98 -20.34 -6.88
C SER A 54 3.64 -19.70 -6.56
N ILE A 55 3.22 -18.72 -7.36
CA ILE A 55 1.92 -18.07 -7.27
C ILE A 55 1.28 -17.98 -8.66
N ASP A 56 -0.04 -17.90 -8.70
CA ASP A 56 -0.76 -17.57 -9.92
C ASP A 56 -0.86 -16.04 -10.06
N ASN A 57 -0.15 -15.49 -11.04
CA ASN A 57 -0.14 -14.05 -11.32
C ASN A 57 -1.52 -13.52 -11.74
N GLN A 58 -2.36 -14.35 -12.38
CA GLN A 58 -3.70 -13.95 -12.81
C GLN A 58 -4.62 -13.82 -11.60
N GLU A 59 -4.64 -14.81 -10.70
CA GLU A 59 -5.45 -14.73 -9.48
C GLU A 59 -4.99 -13.61 -8.53
N MET A 60 -3.67 -13.34 -8.47
CA MET A 60 -3.15 -12.18 -7.75
C MET A 60 -3.66 -10.84 -8.33
N VAL A 61 -3.62 -10.69 -9.66
CA VAL A 61 -4.09 -9.48 -10.34
C VAL A 61 -5.61 -9.33 -10.25
N ASP A 62 -6.36 -10.43 -10.33
CA ASP A 62 -7.80 -10.46 -10.11
C ASP A 62 -8.16 -10.03 -8.67
N GLY A 63 -7.49 -10.59 -7.66
CA GLY A 63 -7.70 -10.21 -6.26
C GLY A 63 -7.39 -8.73 -5.99
N LEU A 64 -6.31 -8.20 -6.58
CA LEU A 64 -5.98 -6.77 -6.52
C LEU A 64 -7.06 -5.91 -7.19
N LYS A 65 -7.51 -6.29 -8.40
CA LYS A 65 -8.60 -5.59 -9.11
C LYS A 65 -9.90 -5.63 -8.32
N ASP A 66 -10.27 -6.78 -7.75
CA ASP A 66 -11.51 -6.92 -7.01
C ASP A 66 -11.48 -6.09 -5.71
N GLY A 67 -10.33 -6.03 -5.03
CA GLY A 67 -10.11 -5.12 -3.90
C GLY A 67 -10.22 -3.63 -4.27
N ILE A 68 -9.56 -3.20 -5.36
CA ILE A 68 -9.61 -1.81 -5.84
C ILE A 68 -11.05 -1.41 -6.25
N ASN A 69 -11.79 -2.32 -6.90
CA ASN A 69 -13.17 -2.08 -7.32
C ASN A 69 -14.20 -2.24 -6.19
N GLY A 70 -13.79 -2.52 -4.95
CA GLY A 70 -14.69 -2.74 -3.82
C GLY A 70 -15.61 -3.95 -3.97
N LYS A 71 -15.24 -4.92 -4.82
CA LYS A 71 -16.01 -6.14 -5.04
C LYS A 71 -15.86 -7.09 -3.84
N LYS A 72 -16.86 -7.95 -3.66
CA LYS A 72 -16.78 -9.06 -2.70
C LYS A 72 -15.70 -10.05 -3.16
N SER A 73 -14.75 -10.36 -2.27
CA SER A 73 -13.69 -11.34 -2.52
C SER A 73 -14.25 -12.70 -2.96
N LYS A 74 -13.53 -13.37 -3.88
CA LYS A 74 -13.75 -14.78 -4.27
C LYS A 74 -13.64 -15.72 -3.06
N LEU A 75 -12.91 -15.32 -2.02
CA LEU A 75 -12.62 -16.10 -0.81
C LEU A 75 -13.36 -15.57 0.42
N THR A 76 -13.66 -16.45 1.36
CA THR A 76 -14.08 -16.08 2.73
C THR A 76 -12.89 -15.54 3.55
N PRO A 77 -13.12 -14.79 4.65
CA PRO A 77 -12.05 -14.37 5.56
C PRO A 77 -11.18 -15.53 6.05
N ASP A 78 -11.80 -16.65 6.43
CA ASP A 78 -11.11 -17.84 6.94
C ASP A 78 -10.25 -18.50 5.84
N GLN A 79 -10.74 -18.54 4.59
CA GLN A 79 -9.94 -19.03 3.46
C GLN A 79 -8.74 -18.11 3.17
N MET A 80 -8.91 -16.79 3.25
CA MET A 80 -7.80 -15.84 3.09
C MET A 80 -6.77 -15.98 4.22
N GLN A 81 -7.22 -16.14 5.47
CA GLN A 81 -6.34 -16.37 6.61
C GLN A 81 -5.55 -17.67 6.46
N ASN A 82 -6.21 -18.79 6.13
CA ASN A 82 -5.57 -20.08 5.93
C ASN A 82 -4.57 -20.06 4.77
N ALA A 83 -4.90 -19.40 3.65
CA ALA A 83 -3.98 -19.22 2.52
C ALA A 83 -2.73 -18.41 2.92
N MET A 84 -2.89 -17.35 3.72
CA MET A 84 -1.76 -16.55 4.21
C MET A 84 -0.89 -17.28 5.24
N ILE A 85 -1.47 -18.15 6.07
CA ILE A 85 -0.71 -19.04 6.97
C ILE A 85 0.14 -20.01 6.14
N GLU A 86 -0.44 -20.62 5.11
CA GLU A 86 0.28 -21.60 4.28
C GLU A 86 1.37 -20.94 3.42
N PHE A 87 1.11 -19.75 2.88
CA PHE A 87 2.10 -18.92 2.20
C PHE A 87 3.30 -18.60 3.11
N GLN A 88 3.06 -18.21 4.37
CA GLN A 88 4.14 -17.95 5.34
C GLN A 88 4.98 -19.20 5.63
N LYS A 89 4.35 -20.38 5.78
CA LYS A 89 5.09 -21.65 5.94
C LYS A 89 5.98 -21.94 4.74
N GLN A 90 5.46 -21.76 3.52
CA GLN A 90 6.21 -21.98 2.29
C GLN A 90 7.40 -21.00 2.16
N ALA A 91 7.19 -19.72 2.44
CA ALA A 91 8.26 -18.72 2.47
C ALA A 91 9.36 -19.07 3.47
N MET A 92 8.99 -19.45 4.72
CA MET A 92 9.96 -19.90 5.73
C MET A 92 10.69 -21.20 5.34
N ALA A 93 10.04 -22.10 4.60
CA ALA A 93 10.66 -23.33 4.12
C ALA A 93 11.64 -23.07 2.96
N ALA A 94 11.35 -22.09 2.11
CA ALA A 94 12.23 -21.66 1.03
C ALA A 94 13.48 -20.93 1.55
N GLN A 95 13.35 -20.11 2.59
CA GLN A 95 14.49 -19.42 3.25
C GLN A 95 15.43 -20.34 4.04
N LYS A 96 15.05 -21.61 4.25
CA LYS A 96 15.85 -22.62 4.99
C LYS A 96 16.57 -23.61 4.08
N LYS A 97 16.54 -23.39 2.76
CA LYS A 97 17.23 -24.19 1.74
C LYS A 97 18.34 -23.39 1.08
#